data_AF-A0A936IJP4-F1
#
_entry.id   AF-A0A936IJP4-F1
#
_cell.length_a   1.000
_cell.length_b   1.000
_cell.length_c   1.000
_cell.angle_alpha   90.00
_cell.angle_beta   90.00
_cell.angle_gamma   90.00
#
_symmetry.space_group_name_H-M   'P 1'
#
loop_
_entity.id
_entity.type
_entity.pdbx_description
1 polymer ?
#
loop_
_entity_poly.entity_id
_entity_poly.type
_entity_poly.pdbx_seq_one_letter_code
_entity_poly.pdbx_strand_id
1 'polypeptide(L)'
;MRSVVLLAVLGGSFAFAGQDGVHPRGHDREGLLVAERPLPVYADDVEHPLNRLHAALFIATLVPDEVGSALPAERRAIGEAFFAPKWYFGKRAGTPDDAAVFGGDVRFSPLRELNGERAVALRALLAAIQTKAQVDAIDALDAPIMRLLLQWDLLSMWWRCERDQTADDATLLAMARAIEALAQARTVLAALPAGTDELRCELAAQEDHAPSREYAYFPPDLLATPSRFVEIDRNDMALFHAERSLRAVRAFVRVPEGRAAGEAVVRAAAAAGKEGPLPEVPLGSEVALALSLLAVDADLAIVATSVVDEVRVRRITGERTLRADNGSSRDGMSHWVYFRSRRASRDADAAHAFRFVPDTTQAMFLEYGTLKHTVYFAQCALCHRLVGGGNQTPAGITSLGRFANARVCDDPQTRLRRAEVQARTIGERLRARLKTAR
;
A
#
# COMPACT_ATOMS: atom_id res chain seq x y z
N MET A 1 -55.72 19.15 -11.95
CA MET A 1 -54.28 19.34 -12.22
C MET A 1 -53.51 18.93 -10.98
N ARG A 2 -52.89 17.74 -10.99
CA ARG A 2 -52.02 17.25 -9.92
C ARG A 2 -50.61 17.16 -10.50
N SER A 3 -49.73 18.06 -10.05
CA SER A 3 -48.33 18.07 -10.46
C SER A 3 -47.58 16.98 -9.70
N VAL A 4 -47.07 16.01 -10.45
CA VAL A 4 -46.12 15.01 -9.98
C VAL A 4 -44.76 15.70 -9.85
N VAL A 5 -44.28 15.87 -8.62
CA VAL A 5 -42.90 16.28 -8.35
C VAL A 5 -42.04 15.03 -8.48
N LEU A 6 -41.33 14.91 -9.60
CA LEU A 6 -40.32 13.91 -9.84
C LEU A 6 -39.09 14.28 -8.99
N LEU A 7 -38.94 13.69 -7.81
CA LEU A 7 -37.74 13.81 -7.00
C LEU A 7 -36.66 12.94 -7.66
N ALA A 8 -35.93 13.50 -8.61
CA ALA A 8 -34.70 12.91 -9.12
C ALA A 8 -33.65 12.98 -8.01
N VAL A 9 -33.56 11.92 -7.20
CA VAL A 9 -32.39 11.66 -6.35
C VAL A 9 -31.23 11.37 -7.30
N LEU A 10 -30.53 12.42 -7.73
CA LEU A 10 -29.18 12.34 -8.26
C LEU A 10 -28.23 12.02 -7.09
N GLY A 11 -28.43 10.84 -6.50
CA GLY A 11 -27.40 10.21 -5.71
C GLY A 11 -26.34 9.79 -6.70
N GLY A 12 -25.27 10.57 -6.80
CA GLY A 12 -24.00 10.16 -7.39
C GLY A 12 -23.39 9.04 -6.55
N SER A 13 -24.10 7.91 -6.45
CA SER A 13 -23.52 6.62 -6.19
C SER A 13 -22.62 6.39 -7.38
N PHE A 14 -21.34 6.72 -7.24
CA PHE A 14 -20.35 5.92 -7.93
C PHE A 14 -20.66 4.50 -7.50
N ALA A 15 -21.32 3.77 -8.41
CA ALA A 15 -21.05 2.37 -8.53
C ALA A 15 -19.53 2.30 -8.48
N PHE A 16 -19.00 1.73 -7.39
CA PHE A 16 -17.92 0.78 -7.54
C PHE A 16 -18.45 -0.20 -8.59
N ALA A 17 -18.35 0.15 -9.87
CA ALA A 17 -18.65 -0.74 -10.98
C ALA A 17 -17.80 -1.95 -10.63
N GLY A 18 -18.50 -3.04 -10.30
CA GLY A 18 -17.92 -4.13 -9.53
C GLY A 18 -16.56 -4.45 -10.10
N GLN A 19 -15.52 -4.41 -9.27
CA GLN A 19 -14.31 -5.12 -9.64
C GLN A 19 -14.77 -6.58 -9.78
N ASP A 20 -15.04 -7.02 -11.00
CA ASP A 20 -15.55 -8.35 -11.29
C ASP A 20 -14.62 -9.37 -10.65
N GLY A 21 -15.01 -9.93 -9.50
CA GLY A 21 -14.19 -10.87 -8.75
C GLY A 21 -13.77 -10.46 -7.34
N VAL A 22 -14.24 -9.34 -6.76
CA VAL A 22 -14.15 -9.08 -5.30
C VAL A 22 -15.52 -9.10 -4.63
N HIS A 23 -15.54 -9.40 -3.33
CA HIS A 23 -16.75 -9.31 -2.52
C HIS A 23 -17.18 -7.83 -2.33
N PRO A 24 -18.48 -7.52 -2.49
CA PRO A 24 -18.98 -6.14 -2.45
C PRO A 24 -19.01 -5.56 -1.03
N ARG A 25 -19.21 -4.22 -0.96
CA ARG A 25 -19.40 -3.50 0.30
C ARG A 25 -20.52 -4.10 1.14
N GLY A 26 -20.27 -4.28 2.44
CA GLY A 26 -21.21 -4.87 3.39
C GLY A 26 -21.19 -6.40 3.46
N HIS A 27 -20.42 -7.08 2.58
CA HIS A 27 -20.19 -8.51 2.69
C HIS A 27 -19.22 -8.84 3.83
N ASP A 28 -19.33 -10.04 4.45
CA ASP A 28 -18.43 -10.46 5.54
C ASP A 28 -16.95 -10.56 5.13
N ARG A 29 -16.73 -10.71 3.83
CA ARG A 29 -15.42 -10.81 3.17
C ARG A 29 -15.15 -9.61 2.24
N GLU A 30 -15.82 -8.48 2.47
CA GLU A 30 -15.68 -7.26 1.66
C GLU A 30 -14.22 -6.99 1.26
N GLY A 31 -13.97 -6.81 -0.04
CA GLY A 31 -12.64 -6.52 -0.58
C GLY A 31 -11.74 -7.75 -0.81
N LEU A 32 -12.08 -8.94 -0.32
CA LEU A 32 -11.41 -10.19 -0.72
C LEU A 32 -11.87 -10.66 -2.11
N LEU A 33 -11.04 -11.46 -2.75
CA LEU A 33 -11.37 -12.08 -4.03
C LEU A 33 -12.41 -13.18 -3.86
N VAL A 34 -13.25 -13.36 -4.87
CA VAL A 34 -14.27 -14.41 -4.92
C VAL A 34 -13.68 -15.74 -5.37
N ALA A 35 -12.63 -15.72 -6.21
CA ALA A 35 -12.02 -16.92 -6.79
C ALA A 35 -10.52 -16.70 -7.11
N GLU A 36 -9.75 -17.78 -7.16
CA GLU A 36 -8.35 -17.81 -7.64
C GLU A 36 -8.25 -17.69 -9.18
N ARG A 37 -8.96 -16.74 -9.76
CA ARG A 37 -8.87 -16.47 -11.20
C ARG A 37 -7.99 -15.24 -11.46
N PRO A 38 -7.31 -15.19 -12.61
CA PRO A 38 -6.68 -13.97 -13.05
C PRO A 38 -7.66 -12.79 -13.07
N LEU A 39 -7.12 -11.60 -12.89
CA LEU A 39 -7.84 -10.33 -13.04
C LEU A 39 -7.21 -9.55 -14.20
N PRO A 40 -7.94 -8.66 -14.88
CA PRO A 40 -7.42 -7.84 -15.97
C PRO A 40 -6.54 -6.70 -15.42
N VAL A 41 -5.36 -7.04 -14.89
CA VAL A 41 -4.43 -6.12 -14.20
C VAL A 41 -3.52 -5.41 -15.20
N TYR A 42 -2.99 -6.15 -16.17
CA TYR A 42 -2.03 -5.69 -17.19
C TYR A 42 -2.63 -5.67 -18.59
N ALA A 43 -3.57 -6.57 -18.88
CA ALA A 43 -4.26 -6.66 -20.18
C ALA A 43 -5.76 -6.82 -19.98
N ASP A 44 -6.56 -6.46 -20.98
CA ASP A 44 -8.02 -6.60 -20.92
C ASP A 44 -8.47 -8.06 -20.96
N ASP A 45 -7.77 -8.90 -21.73
CA ASP A 45 -7.97 -10.34 -21.70
C ASP A 45 -7.51 -10.89 -20.34
N VAL A 46 -8.46 -11.42 -19.58
CA VAL A 46 -8.21 -12.03 -18.26
C VAL A 46 -7.18 -13.16 -18.36
N GLU A 47 -7.19 -13.94 -19.44
CA GLU A 47 -6.29 -15.07 -19.64
C GLU A 47 -4.92 -14.68 -20.22
N HIS A 48 -4.68 -13.38 -20.45
CA HIS A 48 -3.40 -12.87 -20.91
C HIS A 48 -2.24 -13.34 -20.00
N PRO A 49 -1.07 -13.73 -20.55
CA PRO A 49 0.04 -14.27 -19.76
C PRO A 49 0.48 -13.40 -18.59
N LEU A 50 0.44 -12.06 -18.73
CA LEU A 50 0.79 -11.14 -17.64
C LEU A 50 -0.23 -11.13 -16.49
N ASN A 51 -1.51 -11.30 -16.78
CA ASN A 51 -2.56 -11.39 -15.76
C ASN A 51 -2.46 -12.72 -15.01
N ARG A 52 -2.18 -13.81 -15.72
CA ARG A 52 -1.88 -15.12 -15.15
C ARG A 52 -0.61 -15.11 -14.31
N LEU A 53 0.44 -14.40 -14.75
CA LEU A 53 1.67 -14.18 -13.98
C LEU A 53 1.38 -13.44 -12.68
N HIS A 54 0.62 -12.35 -12.74
CA HIS A 54 0.20 -11.61 -11.54
C HIS A 54 -0.59 -12.51 -10.58
N ALA A 55 -1.56 -13.29 -11.08
CA ALA A 55 -2.32 -14.23 -10.25
C ALA A 55 -1.42 -15.28 -9.59
N ALA A 56 -0.48 -15.86 -10.33
CA ALA A 56 0.45 -16.85 -9.80
C ALA A 56 1.35 -16.30 -8.67
N LEU A 57 1.67 -15.00 -8.72
CA LEU A 57 2.49 -14.32 -7.72
C LEU A 57 1.70 -13.79 -6.52
N PHE A 58 0.46 -13.33 -6.72
CA PHE A 58 -0.26 -12.53 -5.72
C PHE A 58 -1.62 -13.07 -5.31
N ILE A 59 -2.10 -14.19 -5.87
CA ILE A 59 -3.42 -14.75 -5.54
C ILE A 59 -3.26 -16.18 -5.03
N ALA A 60 -3.90 -16.47 -3.89
CA ALA A 60 -3.95 -17.81 -3.32
C ALA A 60 -5.15 -17.99 -2.38
N THR A 61 -5.76 -19.16 -2.40
CA THR A 61 -6.61 -19.62 -1.31
C THR A 61 -5.71 -20.11 -0.19
N LEU A 62 -5.89 -19.51 0.99
CA LEU A 62 -5.14 -19.88 2.17
C LEU A 62 -6.07 -20.02 3.35
N VAL A 63 -5.68 -20.86 4.30
CA VAL A 63 -6.16 -20.77 5.68
C VAL A 63 -5.20 -19.81 6.40
N PRO A 64 -5.70 -18.72 7.00
CA PRO A 64 -4.85 -17.80 7.76
C PRO A 64 -4.23 -18.51 8.97
N ASP A 65 -2.96 -18.23 9.28
CA ASP A 65 -2.32 -18.78 10.50
C ASP A 65 -3.05 -18.31 11.77
N GLU A 66 -3.49 -17.05 11.78
CA GLU A 66 -4.19 -16.42 12.89
C GLU A 66 -5.49 -15.76 12.42
N VAL A 67 -6.60 -16.05 13.08
CA VAL A 67 -7.85 -15.30 12.95
C VAL A 67 -7.93 -14.37 14.15
N GLY A 68 -7.78 -13.06 13.90
CA GLY A 68 -7.79 -12.05 14.94
C GLY A 68 -9.21 -11.55 15.22
N SER A 69 -9.57 -11.53 16.50
CA SER A 69 -10.78 -10.96 17.13
C SER A 69 -11.98 -10.67 16.20
N ALA A 70 -12.87 -11.68 16.11
CA ALA A 70 -14.17 -11.79 15.44
C ALA A 70 -14.26 -11.39 13.97
N LEU A 71 -14.34 -12.41 13.11
CA LEU A 71 -14.95 -12.28 11.79
C LEU A 71 -16.36 -11.66 11.91
N PRO A 72 -16.91 -11.02 10.86
CA PRO A 72 -18.16 -10.26 11.00
C PRO A 72 -19.33 -11.15 11.46
N ALA A 73 -19.34 -12.42 11.05
CA ALA A 73 -20.27 -13.44 11.51
C ALA A 73 -20.11 -13.74 13.02
N GLU A 74 -18.88 -13.94 13.50
CA GLU A 74 -18.58 -14.18 14.92
C GLU A 74 -19.01 -12.99 15.79
N ARG A 75 -18.82 -11.76 15.30
CA ARG A 75 -19.26 -10.53 15.98
C ARG A 75 -20.78 -10.49 16.12
N ARG A 76 -21.50 -10.77 15.02
CA ARG A 76 -22.97 -10.76 15.03
C ARG A 76 -23.54 -11.79 16.00
N ALA A 77 -22.89 -12.94 16.16
CA ALA A 77 -23.29 -13.96 17.12
C ALA A 77 -23.12 -13.53 18.58
N ILE A 78 -22.11 -12.71 18.90
CA ILE A 78 -21.77 -12.32 20.28
C ILE A 78 -22.45 -10.99 20.71
N GLY A 79 -22.76 -10.09 19.78
CA GLY A 79 -23.47 -8.83 20.07
C GLY A 79 -22.62 -7.80 20.84
N GLU A 80 -23.23 -6.95 21.67
CA GLU A 80 -22.53 -5.88 22.41
C GLU A 80 -21.52 -6.40 23.43
N ALA A 81 -21.74 -7.61 23.97
CA ALA A 81 -20.81 -8.30 24.87
C ALA A 81 -19.43 -8.54 24.22
N PHE A 82 -19.34 -8.46 22.89
CA PHE A 82 -18.09 -8.53 22.15
C PHE A 82 -17.09 -7.47 22.59
N PHE A 83 -17.54 -6.29 23.02
CA PHE A 83 -16.67 -5.18 23.40
C PHE A 83 -16.17 -5.25 24.87
N ALA A 84 -16.28 -6.40 25.53
CA ALA A 84 -15.81 -6.59 26.90
C ALA A 84 -14.27 -6.43 27.04
N PRO A 85 -13.73 -5.90 28.15
CA PRO A 85 -12.29 -5.66 28.30
C PRO A 85 -11.43 -6.87 27.87
N LYS A 86 -10.37 -6.62 27.09
CA LYS A 86 -9.42 -7.60 26.52
C LYS A 86 -9.92 -8.43 25.32
N TRP A 87 -11.15 -8.24 24.83
CA TRP A 87 -11.66 -8.94 23.65
C TRP A 87 -10.72 -8.84 22.42
N TYR A 88 -10.05 -7.69 22.27
CA TYR A 88 -9.12 -7.36 21.19
C TYR A 88 -7.79 -8.15 21.23
N PHE A 89 -7.54 -8.91 22.29
CA PHE A 89 -6.44 -9.89 22.36
C PHE A 89 -6.91 -11.30 21.96
N GLY A 90 -8.21 -11.51 21.76
CA GLY A 90 -8.75 -12.79 21.34
C GLY A 90 -8.25 -13.14 19.94
N LYS A 91 -7.53 -14.25 19.84
CA LYS A 91 -7.06 -14.80 18.58
C LYS A 91 -7.20 -16.31 18.62
N ARG A 92 -7.48 -16.91 17.47
CA ARG A 92 -7.48 -18.36 17.30
C ARG A 92 -6.66 -18.73 16.07
N ALA A 93 -6.19 -19.98 16.02
CA ALA A 93 -5.66 -20.53 14.79
C ALA A 93 -6.77 -20.56 13.73
N GLY A 94 -6.40 -20.35 12.47
CA GLY A 94 -7.32 -20.57 11.36
C GLY A 94 -7.68 -22.05 11.23
N THR A 95 -8.89 -22.30 10.74
CA THR A 95 -9.42 -23.62 10.40
C THR A 95 -9.72 -23.67 8.89
N PRO A 96 -9.97 -24.86 8.32
CA PRO A 96 -10.38 -24.97 6.93
C PRO A 96 -11.61 -24.11 6.56
N ASP A 97 -12.49 -23.82 7.50
CA ASP A 97 -13.68 -22.97 7.28
C ASP A 97 -13.33 -21.49 7.11
N ASP A 98 -12.16 -21.06 7.58
CA ASP A 98 -11.64 -19.71 7.39
C ASP A 98 -10.96 -19.51 6.03
N ALA A 99 -10.88 -20.57 5.23
CA ALA A 99 -10.25 -20.51 3.92
C ALA A 99 -10.92 -19.42 3.06
N ALA A 100 -10.08 -18.58 2.48
CA ALA A 100 -10.49 -17.48 1.61
C ALA A 100 -9.43 -17.22 0.55
N VAL A 101 -9.86 -16.58 -0.53
CA VAL A 101 -8.95 -16.15 -1.59
C VAL A 101 -8.41 -14.78 -1.23
N PHE A 102 -7.12 -14.74 -0.94
CA PHE A 102 -6.39 -13.51 -0.68
C PHE A 102 -5.62 -13.08 -1.94
N GLY A 103 -5.47 -11.77 -2.15
CA GLY A 103 -4.73 -11.26 -3.29
C GLY A 103 -5.41 -10.11 -4.04
N GLY A 104 -5.13 -10.04 -5.34
CA GLY A 104 -5.90 -9.28 -6.31
C GLY A 104 -5.26 -7.97 -6.74
N ASP A 105 -5.07 -7.05 -5.80
CA ASP A 105 -4.43 -5.75 -6.02
C ASP A 105 -3.57 -5.38 -4.80
N VAL A 106 -3.10 -6.41 -4.10
CA VAL A 106 -2.33 -6.29 -2.87
C VAL A 106 -0.86 -6.35 -3.20
N ARG A 107 -0.14 -5.32 -2.76
CA ARG A 107 1.30 -5.14 -2.98
C ARG A 107 2.16 -6.02 -2.08
N PHE A 108 1.49 -6.88 -1.32
CA PHE A 108 2.08 -7.92 -0.52
C PHE A 108 1.47 -9.24 -0.98
N SER A 109 2.29 -10.12 -1.52
CA SER A 109 1.81 -11.43 -1.96
C SER A 109 1.45 -12.33 -0.77
N PRO A 110 0.31 -13.05 -0.84
CA PRO A 110 -0.06 -14.08 0.12
C PRO A 110 0.95 -15.20 0.31
N LEU A 111 1.77 -15.44 -0.71
CA LEU A 111 2.56 -16.65 -0.84
C LEU A 111 3.83 -16.51 -0.03
N ARG A 112 4.07 -17.41 0.92
CA ARG A 112 5.36 -17.46 1.62
C ARG A 112 6.44 -18.13 0.77
N GLU A 113 6.04 -19.13 0.01
CA GLU A 113 6.94 -19.99 -0.76
C GLU A 113 6.49 -20.09 -2.22
N LEU A 114 7.47 -20.22 -3.12
CA LEU A 114 7.27 -20.46 -4.55
C LEU A 114 8.01 -21.75 -4.93
N ASN A 115 7.35 -22.88 -4.73
CA ASN A 115 7.88 -24.22 -5.00
C ASN A 115 6.85 -25.11 -5.73
N GLY A 116 7.25 -26.34 -6.05
CA GLY A 116 6.36 -27.36 -6.62
C GLY A 116 5.71 -26.97 -7.95
N GLU A 117 4.44 -27.36 -8.12
CA GLU A 117 3.66 -27.10 -9.35
C GLU A 117 3.51 -25.60 -9.63
N ARG A 118 3.34 -24.78 -8.58
CA ARG A 118 3.24 -23.33 -8.73
C ARG A 118 4.52 -22.72 -9.28
N ALA A 119 5.68 -23.17 -8.81
CA ALA A 119 6.97 -22.74 -9.35
C ALA A 119 7.14 -23.15 -10.83
N VAL A 120 6.70 -24.35 -11.22
CA VAL A 120 6.70 -24.80 -12.62
C VAL A 120 5.83 -23.88 -13.49
N ALA A 121 4.58 -23.63 -13.07
CA ALA A 121 3.66 -22.75 -13.79
C ALA A 121 4.19 -21.32 -13.88
N LEU A 122 4.77 -20.80 -12.79
CA LEU A 122 5.38 -19.48 -12.75
C LEU A 122 6.55 -19.37 -13.73
N ARG A 123 7.45 -20.35 -13.77
CA ARG A 123 8.56 -20.36 -14.73
C ARG A 123 8.09 -20.40 -16.18
N ALA A 124 7.02 -21.15 -16.48
CA ALA A 124 6.43 -21.17 -17.81
C ALA A 124 5.88 -19.80 -18.24
N LEU A 125 5.26 -19.07 -17.32
CA LEU A 125 4.78 -17.70 -17.58
C LEU A 125 5.94 -16.71 -17.72
N LEU A 126 6.95 -16.80 -16.86
CA LEU A 126 8.14 -15.95 -16.91
C LEU A 126 8.93 -16.13 -18.21
N ALA A 127 8.92 -17.32 -18.81
CA ALA A 127 9.60 -17.60 -20.07
C ALA A 127 9.16 -16.66 -21.22
N ALA A 128 7.97 -16.07 -21.13
CA ALA A 128 7.44 -15.10 -22.09
C ALA A 128 8.05 -13.69 -21.96
N ILE A 129 8.83 -13.40 -20.92
CA ILE A 129 9.37 -12.06 -20.63
C ILE A 129 10.84 -12.08 -20.16
N GLN A 130 11.64 -13.08 -20.55
CA GLN A 130 13.03 -13.20 -20.08
C GLN A 130 14.05 -12.41 -20.90
N THR A 131 13.64 -11.82 -22.01
CA THR A 131 14.51 -11.03 -22.88
C THR A 131 13.83 -9.71 -23.26
N LYS A 132 14.65 -8.70 -23.55
CA LYS A 132 14.15 -7.40 -23.99
C LYS A 132 13.27 -7.50 -25.24
N ALA A 133 13.64 -8.33 -26.22
CA ALA A 133 12.85 -8.54 -27.43
C ALA A 133 11.46 -9.14 -27.14
N GLN A 134 11.36 -10.03 -26.15
CA GLN A 134 10.07 -10.58 -25.73
C GLN A 134 9.20 -9.53 -25.03
N VAL A 135 9.80 -8.73 -24.14
CA VAL A 135 9.10 -7.61 -23.46
C VAL A 135 8.61 -6.58 -24.48
N ASP A 136 9.46 -6.22 -25.45
CA ASP A 136 9.14 -5.25 -26.50
C ASP A 136 8.07 -5.76 -27.49
N ALA A 137 7.75 -7.06 -27.49
CA ALA A 137 6.72 -7.66 -28.34
C ALA A 137 5.34 -7.78 -27.65
N ILE A 138 5.20 -7.28 -26.41
CA ILE A 138 3.95 -7.33 -25.65
C ILE A 138 3.34 -5.93 -25.58
N ASP A 139 2.28 -5.69 -26.36
CA ASP A 139 1.60 -4.39 -26.46
C ASP A 139 1.19 -3.82 -25.08
N ALA A 140 0.75 -4.69 -24.16
CA ALA A 140 0.38 -4.31 -22.79
C ALA A 140 1.54 -3.68 -21.98
N LEU A 141 2.78 -3.81 -22.45
CA LEU A 141 4.00 -3.27 -21.86
C LEU A 141 4.62 -2.14 -22.69
N ASP A 142 3.94 -1.61 -23.71
CA ASP A 142 4.48 -0.51 -24.54
C ASP A 142 4.74 0.75 -23.72
N ALA A 143 3.85 1.04 -22.77
CA ALA A 143 3.99 2.18 -21.87
C ALA A 143 5.10 1.94 -20.83
N PRO A 144 6.09 2.85 -20.69
CA PRO A 144 7.17 2.73 -19.71
C PRO A 144 6.72 2.53 -18.26
N ILE A 145 5.58 3.11 -17.88
CA ILE A 145 4.98 2.93 -16.55
C ILE A 145 4.52 1.49 -16.30
N MET A 146 4.02 0.79 -17.32
CA MET A 146 3.57 -0.60 -17.19
C MET A 146 4.75 -1.55 -17.01
N ARG A 147 5.86 -1.29 -17.70
CA ARG A 147 7.13 -2.01 -17.48
C ARG A 147 7.65 -1.81 -16.07
N LEU A 148 7.61 -0.58 -15.56
CA LEU A 148 7.99 -0.28 -14.17
C LEU A 148 7.12 -1.04 -13.16
N LEU A 149 5.80 -1.01 -13.33
CA LEU A 149 4.86 -1.67 -12.42
C LEU A 149 5.08 -3.18 -12.38
N LEU A 150 5.22 -3.83 -13.55
CA LEU A 150 5.50 -5.26 -13.63
C LEU A 150 6.89 -5.60 -13.07
N GLN A 151 7.90 -4.78 -13.36
CA GLN A 151 9.26 -4.97 -12.81
C GLN A 151 9.22 -4.90 -11.28
N TRP A 152 8.50 -3.94 -10.71
CA TRP A 152 8.39 -3.78 -9.26
C TRP A 152 7.65 -4.95 -8.60
N ASP A 153 6.57 -5.44 -9.21
CA ASP A 153 5.83 -6.61 -8.73
C ASP A 153 6.75 -7.85 -8.68
N LEU A 154 7.54 -8.07 -9.75
CA LEU A 154 8.53 -9.15 -9.81
C LEU A 154 9.68 -8.97 -8.83
N LEU A 155 10.25 -7.77 -8.74
CA LEU A 155 11.35 -7.43 -7.82
C LEU A 155 10.93 -7.64 -6.36
N SER A 156 9.70 -7.26 -6.02
CA SER A 156 9.12 -7.43 -4.68
C SER A 156 9.03 -8.88 -4.27
N MET A 157 8.59 -9.74 -5.19
CA MET A 157 8.52 -11.18 -4.96
C MET A 157 9.89 -11.84 -4.94
N TRP A 158 10.71 -11.54 -5.95
CA TRP A 158 12.04 -12.08 -6.09
C TRP A 158 12.90 -11.75 -4.87
N TRP A 159 12.95 -10.50 -4.44
CA TRP A 159 13.80 -10.09 -3.32
C TRP A 159 13.36 -10.72 -2.00
N ARG A 160 12.05 -10.82 -1.76
CA ARG A 160 11.54 -11.52 -0.57
C ARG A 160 11.97 -12.98 -0.58
N CYS A 161 11.76 -13.70 -1.68
CA CYS A 161 12.14 -15.10 -1.80
C CYS A 161 13.65 -15.33 -1.77
N GLU A 162 14.45 -14.45 -2.37
CA GLU A 162 15.92 -14.49 -2.33
C GLU A 162 16.43 -14.32 -0.90
N ARG A 163 15.91 -13.33 -0.17
CA ARG A 163 16.31 -13.05 1.21
C ARG A 163 15.90 -14.16 2.17
N ASP A 164 14.67 -14.65 2.03
CA ASP A 164 14.08 -15.60 2.97
C ASP A 164 14.33 -17.06 2.56
N GLN A 165 14.96 -17.30 1.39
CA GLN A 165 15.26 -18.61 0.82
C GLN A 165 14.02 -19.50 0.61
N THR A 166 12.92 -18.90 0.15
CA THR A 166 11.61 -19.56 0.03
C THR A 166 11.22 -19.92 -1.42
N ALA A 167 12.17 -19.93 -2.35
CA ALA A 167 11.97 -20.35 -3.73
C ALA A 167 13.18 -21.14 -4.25
N ASP A 168 12.96 -22.02 -5.22
CA ASP A 168 14.05 -22.75 -5.88
C ASP A 168 14.91 -21.84 -6.78
N ASP A 169 16.17 -22.22 -7.00
CA ASP A 169 17.14 -21.42 -7.75
C ASP A 169 16.70 -21.14 -9.19
N ALA A 170 16.01 -22.09 -9.83
CA ALA A 170 15.53 -21.94 -11.20
C ALA A 170 14.44 -20.87 -11.29
N THR A 171 13.57 -20.79 -10.30
CA THR A 171 12.51 -19.79 -10.19
C THR A 171 13.10 -18.42 -9.91
N LEU A 172 14.04 -18.31 -8.96
CA LEU A 172 14.75 -17.07 -8.67
C LEU A 172 15.50 -16.54 -9.90
N LEU A 173 16.16 -17.42 -10.66
CA LEU A 173 16.84 -17.05 -11.90
C LEU A 173 15.86 -16.61 -13.00
N ALA A 174 14.72 -17.30 -13.16
CA ALA A 174 13.70 -16.91 -14.13
C ALA A 174 13.11 -15.52 -13.83
N MET A 175 12.84 -15.22 -12.56
CA MET A 175 12.41 -13.89 -12.12
C MET A 175 13.51 -12.84 -12.36
N ALA A 176 14.77 -13.15 -12.01
CA ALA A 176 15.89 -12.25 -12.23
C ALA A 176 16.06 -11.86 -13.71
N ARG A 177 15.92 -12.83 -14.63
CA ARG A 177 15.95 -12.57 -16.09
C ARG A 177 14.80 -11.70 -16.54
N ALA A 178 13.59 -11.93 -16.02
CA ALA A 178 12.45 -11.08 -16.32
C ALA A 178 12.63 -9.64 -15.82
N ILE A 179 13.19 -9.47 -14.61
CA ILE A 179 13.52 -8.15 -14.05
C ILE A 179 14.57 -7.43 -14.91
N GLU A 180 15.62 -8.13 -15.38
CA GLU A 180 16.61 -7.61 -16.32
C GLU A 180 15.99 -7.22 -17.66
N ALA A 181 15.09 -8.05 -18.22
CA ALA A 181 14.42 -7.77 -19.48
C ALA A 181 13.47 -6.55 -19.42
N LEU A 182 12.87 -6.32 -18.26
CA LEU A 182 12.01 -5.16 -17.99
C LEU A 182 12.79 -3.90 -17.60
N ALA A 183 14.11 -3.99 -17.44
CA ALA A 183 14.95 -2.86 -17.07
C ALA A 183 14.88 -1.73 -18.10
N GLN A 184 14.81 -0.51 -17.59
CA GLN A 184 14.68 0.70 -18.40
C GLN A 184 15.87 1.62 -18.15
N ALA A 185 16.19 2.48 -19.12
CA ALA A 185 17.21 3.49 -18.92
C ALA A 185 16.81 4.43 -17.77
N ARG A 186 17.79 4.86 -16.96
CA ARG A 186 17.55 5.77 -15.83
C ARG A 186 16.83 7.06 -16.25
N THR A 187 17.12 7.56 -17.45
CA THR A 187 16.46 8.75 -18.03
C THR A 187 14.98 8.52 -18.30
N VAL A 188 14.59 7.32 -18.76
CA VAL A 188 13.17 6.95 -18.95
C VAL A 188 12.47 6.88 -17.59
N LEU A 189 13.08 6.22 -16.61
CA LEU A 189 12.53 6.08 -15.26
C LEU A 189 12.37 7.44 -14.55
N ALA A 190 13.31 8.36 -14.74
CA ALA A 190 13.26 9.71 -14.18
C ALA A 190 12.19 10.59 -14.85
N ALA A 191 11.82 10.32 -16.09
CA ALA A 191 10.81 11.07 -16.85
C ALA A 191 9.37 10.60 -16.59
N LEU A 192 9.18 9.49 -15.86
CA LEU A 192 7.84 8.98 -15.55
C LEU A 192 7.05 9.97 -14.66
N PRO A 193 5.74 10.14 -14.91
CA PRO A 193 4.90 11.00 -14.09
C PRO A 193 4.71 10.41 -12.69
N ALA A 194 4.69 11.27 -11.68
CA ALA A 194 4.54 10.84 -10.29
C ALA A 194 3.17 10.18 -10.01
N GLY A 195 2.10 10.61 -10.69
CA GLY A 195 0.72 10.20 -10.40
C GLY A 195 -0.06 11.12 -9.48
N THR A 196 0.63 12.04 -8.81
CA THR A 196 0.04 12.82 -7.73
C THR A 196 -0.90 13.90 -8.25
N ASP A 197 -0.67 14.37 -9.47
CA ASP A 197 -1.53 15.35 -10.12
C ASP A 197 -2.79 14.67 -10.65
N GLU A 198 -2.67 13.47 -11.22
CA GLU A 198 -3.78 12.61 -11.61
C GLU A 198 -4.69 12.32 -10.40
N LEU A 199 -4.12 11.87 -9.27
CA LEU A 199 -4.85 11.65 -8.01
C LEU A 199 -5.55 12.93 -7.51
N ARG A 200 -4.90 14.09 -7.62
CA ARG A 200 -5.50 15.37 -7.22
C ARG A 200 -6.68 15.73 -8.12
N CYS A 201 -6.52 15.58 -9.44
CA CYS A 201 -7.58 15.84 -10.42
C CYS A 201 -8.78 14.90 -10.23
N GLU A 202 -8.54 13.62 -9.97
CA GLU A 202 -9.59 12.62 -9.70
C GLU A 202 -10.48 12.99 -8.51
N LEU A 203 -9.89 13.63 -7.48
CA LEU A 203 -10.58 13.93 -6.23
C LEU A 203 -11.03 15.39 -6.12
N ALA A 204 -10.51 16.31 -6.95
CA ALA A 204 -11.02 17.68 -7.04
C ALA A 204 -12.50 17.72 -7.46
N ALA A 205 -12.97 16.72 -8.21
CA ALA A 205 -14.38 16.57 -8.55
C ALA A 205 -15.29 16.21 -7.35
N GLN A 206 -14.73 15.97 -6.16
CA GLN A 206 -15.45 15.53 -4.96
C GLN A 206 -15.48 16.59 -3.84
N GLU A 207 -15.16 17.85 -4.15
CA GLU A 207 -14.97 18.96 -3.20
C GLU A 207 -16.18 19.27 -2.27
N ASP A 208 -17.38 18.79 -2.58
CA ASP A 208 -18.60 19.11 -1.82
C ASP A 208 -18.76 18.35 -0.49
N HIS A 209 -17.85 17.41 -0.16
CA HIS A 209 -17.93 16.66 1.09
C HIS A 209 -16.85 17.07 2.09
N ALA A 210 -17.29 17.48 3.29
CA ALA A 210 -16.39 17.62 4.42
C ALA A 210 -15.61 16.30 4.64
N PRO A 211 -14.30 16.34 4.96
CA PRO A 211 -13.49 15.14 5.09
C PRO A 211 -14.13 14.15 6.07
N SER A 212 -14.66 13.07 5.51
CA SER A 212 -15.38 12.03 6.23
C SER A 212 -14.77 10.68 5.90
N ARG A 213 -14.86 9.75 6.85
CA ARG A 213 -14.33 8.38 6.74
C ARG A 213 -14.94 7.58 5.57
N GLU A 214 -16.13 7.98 5.13
CA GLU A 214 -16.94 7.21 4.16
C GLU A 214 -16.65 7.61 2.71
N TYR A 215 -16.02 8.76 2.53
CA TYR A 215 -15.73 9.36 1.23
C TYR A 215 -14.23 9.50 1.05
N ALA A 216 -13.77 9.42 -0.19
CA ALA A 216 -12.37 9.70 -0.48
C ALA A 216 -12.05 11.15 -0.11
N TYR A 217 -10.85 11.37 0.40
CA TYR A 217 -10.30 12.68 0.74
C TYR A 217 -8.80 12.69 0.50
N PHE A 218 -8.35 13.67 -0.30
CA PHE A 218 -6.94 13.90 -0.54
C PHE A 218 -6.64 15.39 -0.36
N PRO A 219 -5.67 15.77 0.50
CA PRO A 219 -5.35 17.18 0.71
C PRO A 219 -4.85 17.80 -0.60
N PRO A 220 -5.46 18.91 -1.08
CA PRO A 220 -5.15 19.46 -2.39
C PRO A 220 -3.69 19.94 -2.52
N ASP A 221 -3.08 20.36 -1.41
CA ASP A 221 -1.70 20.85 -1.37
C ASP A 221 -0.67 19.78 -0.96
N LEU A 222 -1.07 18.51 -0.78
CA LEU A 222 -0.11 17.42 -0.53
C LEU A 222 0.74 17.20 -1.79
N LEU A 223 2.07 17.18 -1.62
CA LEU A 223 3.07 17.02 -2.68
C LEU A 223 3.07 18.13 -3.75
N ALA A 224 2.31 19.22 -3.55
CA ALA A 224 2.34 20.40 -4.40
C ALA A 224 3.50 21.35 -4.04
N THR A 225 3.81 22.29 -4.93
CA THR A 225 4.72 23.41 -4.64
C THR A 225 4.00 24.73 -4.95
N PRO A 226 3.77 25.63 -3.97
CA PRO A 226 4.05 25.49 -2.54
C PRO A 226 3.08 24.52 -1.83
N SER A 227 3.50 23.97 -0.67
CA SER A 227 2.67 23.09 0.18
C SER A 227 2.60 23.60 1.62
N ARG A 228 1.48 23.44 2.31
CA ARG A 228 1.39 23.64 3.78
C ARG A 228 1.92 22.44 4.56
N PHE A 229 2.18 21.32 3.88
CA PHE A 229 2.81 20.17 4.51
C PHE A 229 4.31 20.39 4.69
N VAL A 230 4.80 20.01 5.86
CA VAL A 230 6.22 19.91 6.20
C VAL A 230 6.65 18.47 5.96
N GLU A 231 7.65 18.27 5.11
CA GLU A 231 8.26 16.96 4.93
C GLU A 231 9.17 16.62 6.11
N ILE A 232 9.06 15.39 6.61
CA ILE A 232 9.80 14.89 7.76
C ILE A 232 10.87 13.91 7.28
N ASP A 233 12.13 14.25 7.51
CA ASP A 233 13.21 13.26 7.50
C ASP A 233 13.28 12.55 8.86
N ARG A 234 13.61 11.27 8.86
CA ARG A 234 13.63 10.41 10.04
C ARG A 234 14.60 9.24 9.86
N ASN A 235 14.91 8.58 10.97
CA ASN A 235 15.61 7.30 11.01
C ASN A 235 14.87 6.22 10.21
N ASP A 236 15.67 5.38 9.57
CA ASP A 236 15.22 4.35 8.63
C ASP A 236 14.91 3.04 9.35
N MET A 237 13.66 2.85 9.75
CA MET A 237 13.20 1.59 10.35
C MET A 237 12.03 1.02 9.55
N ALA A 238 12.02 -0.30 9.38
CA ALA A 238 10.95 -1.06 8.75
C ALA A 238 10.52 -0.48 7.38
N LEU A 239 9.33 0.14 7.31
CA LEU A 239 8.77 0.75 6.10
C LEU A 239 9.70 1.81 5.46
N PHE A 240 10.48 2.52 6.28
CA PHE A 240 11.44 3.54 5.83
C PHE A 240 12.82 2.97 5.49
N HIS A 241 13.00 1.65 5.49
CA HIS A 241 14.23 1.02 5.02
C HIS A 241 13.97 0.37 3.66
N ALA A 242 14.50 0.96 2.59
CA ALA A 242 14.12 0.62 1.22
C ALA A 242 14.53 -0.81 0.82
N GLU A 243 15.57 -1.36 1.43
CA GLU A 243 15.91 -2.79 1.28
C GLU A 243 14.78 -3.71 1.75
N ARG A 244 13.95 -3.28 2.72
CA ARG A 244 12.85 -4.08 3.26
C ARG A 244 11.53 -3.78 2.57
N SER A 245 11.24 -2.51 2.32
CA SER A 245 9.96 -2.06 1.77
C SER A 245 9.92 -1.96 0.24
N LEU A 246 11.09 -2.02 -0.42
CA LEU A 246 11.26 -1.79 -1.85
C LEU A 246 10.64 -0.48 -2.35
N ARG A 247 10.65 0.53 -1.49
CA ARG A 247 10.05 1.84 -1.73
C ARG A 247 10.90 2.96 -1.17
N ALA A 248 10.80 4.12 -1.81
CA ALA A 248 11.20 5.38 -1.22
C ALA A 248 9.99 6.01 -0.51
N VAL A 249 10.00 6.00 0.82
CA VAL A 249 8.86 6.45 1.64
C VAL A 249 9.09 7.86 2.18
N ARG A 250 8.31 8.82 1.72
CA ARG A 250 8.31 10.22 2.21
C ARG A 250 7.18 10.40 3.21
N ALA A 251 7.44 11.14 4.29
CA ALA A 251 6.47 11.41 5.35
C ALA A 251 6.25 12.91 5.48
N PHE A 252 5.00 13.31 5.71
CA PHE A 252 4.60 14.71 5.79
C PHE A 252 3.69 14.95 6.98
N VAL A 253 3.75 16.16 7.53
CA VAL A 253 2.79 16.65 8.54
C VAL A 253 2.26 18.02 8.14
N ARG A 254 0.96 18.23 8.32
CA ARG A 254 0.29 19.54 8.23
C ARG A 254 -0.44 19.78 9.53
N VAL A 255 -0.22 20.93 10.15
CA VAL A 255 -1.00 21.35 11.33
C VAL A 255 -1.95 22.48 10.94
N PRO A 256 -3.12 22.64 11.58
CA PRO A 256 -4.11 23.66 11.24
C PRO A 256 -3.56 25.10 11.25
N GLU A 257 -2.64 25.38 12.17
CA GLU A 257 -2.02 26.68 12.40
C GLU A 257 -1.03 27.08 11.29
N GLY A 258 -0.76 26.16 10.35
CA GLY A 258 0.03 26.42 9.15
C GLY A 258 1.44 25.83 9.19
N ARG A 259 2.18 26.04 8.10
CA ARG A 259 3.47 25.38 7.84
C ARG A 259 4.51 25.66 8.94
N ALA A 260 4.64 26.92 9.37
CA ALA A 260 5.61 27.31 10.40
C ALA A 260 5.38 26.62 11.75
N ALA A 261 4.12 26.47 12.16
CA ALA A 261 3.76 25.70 13.34
C ALA A 261 4.07 24.20 13.17
N GLY A 262 3.86 23.67 11.95
CA GLY A 262 4.25 22.30 11.61
C GLY A 262 5.76 22.06 11.74
N GLU A 263 6.57 23.01 11.27
CA GLU A 263 8.03 22.94 11.42
C GLU A 263 8.45 23.00 12.90
N ALA A 264 7.78 23.84 13.70
CA ALA A 264 8.01 23.91 15.14
C ALA A 264 7.70 22.57 15.84
N VAL A 265 6.61 21.88 15.46
CA VAL A 265 6.28 20.53 15.96
C VAL A 265 7.38 19.53 15.60
N VAL A 266 7.87 19.52 14.36
CA VAL A 266 8.96 18.61 13.94
C VAL A 266 10.25 18.89 14.72
N ARG A 267 10.63 20.17 14.87
CA ARG A 267 11.82 20.56 15.64
C ARG A 267 11.69 20.22 17.12
N ALA A 268 10.51 20.39 17.71
CA ALA A 268 10.24 20.01 19.10
C ALA A 268 10.34 18.48 19.30
N ALA A 269 9.83 17.68 18.36
CA ALA A 269 10.00 16.22 18.38
C ALA A 269 11.48 15.81 18.30
N ALA A 270 12.28 16.51 17.48
CA ALA A 270 13.72 16.31 17.42
C ALA A 270 14.41 16.62 18.76
N ALA A 271 14.08 17.76 19.36
CA ALA A 271 14.67 18.25 20.60
C ALA A 271 14.29 17.40 21.82
N ALA A 272 13.11 16.78 21.84
CA ALA A 272 12.70 15.85 22.88
C ALA A 272 13.65 14.64 23.01
N GLY A 273 14.24 14.19 21.89
CA GLY A 273 15.18 13.09 21.89
C GLY A 273 14.59 11.80 22.50
N LYS A 274 15.44 11.00 23.15
CA LYS A 274 15.07 9.69 23.72
C LYS A 274 14.38 9.74 25.07
N GLU A 275 14.40 10.87 25.78
CA GLU A 275 13.92 10.94 27.16
C GLU A 275 12.97 12.12 27.42
N GLY A 276 13.05 13.17 26.61
CA GLY A 276 12.22 14.36 26.75
C GLY A 276 10.74 14.18 26.38
N PRO A 277 9.91 15.15 26.78
CA PRO A 277 8.50 15.18 26.44
C PRO A 277 8.32 15.43 24.94
N LEU A 278 7.52 14.59 24.28
CA LEU A 278 7.20 14.77 22.87
C LEU A 278 6.19 15.92 22.69
N PRO A 279 6.22 16.63 21.55
CA PRO A 279 5.34 17.76 21.32
C PRO A 279 3.88 17.32 21.26
N GLU A 280 2.99 18.20 21.71
CA GLU A 280 1.57 18.06 21.42
C GLU A 280 1.33 18.28 19.92
N VAL A 281 0.43 17.50 19.34
CA VAL A 281 0.02 17.64 17.94
C VAL A 281 -1.45 18.08 17.94
N PRO A 282 -1.78 19.27 17.39
CA PRO A 282 -3.13 19.81 17.44
C PRO A 282 -4.18 18.93 16.75
N LEU A 283 -5.43 18.98 17.24
CA LEU A 283 -6.58 18.39 16.55
C LEU A 283 -6.72 19.00 15.15
N GLY A 284 -7.13 18.20 14.18
CA GLY A 284 -7.20 18.60 12.78
C GLY A 284 -5.88 18.48 12.02
N SER A 285 -4.77 18.19 12.70
CA SER A 285 -3.50 17.91 12.03
C SER A 285 -3.61 16.68 11.13
N GLU A 286 -2.87 16.71 10.04
CA GLU A 286 -2.81 15.67 9.04
C GLU A 286 -1.40 15.15 8.87
N VAL A 287 -1.31 13.87 8.54
CA VAL A 287 -0.07 13.18 8.21
C VAL A 287 -0.27 12.48 6.90
N ALA A 288 0.72 12.54 6.03
CA ALA A 288 0.71 11.78 4.80
C ALA A 288 1.98 10.93 4.66
N LEU A 289 1.84 9.75 4.08
CA LEU A 289 2.93 8.95 3.55
C LEU A 289 2.76 8.85 2.05
N ALA A 290 3.80 9.17 1.29
CA ALA A 290 3.89 8.93 -0.14
C ALA A 290 4.97 7.90 -0.39
N LEU A 291 4.60 6.76 -0.98
CA LEU A 291 5.50 5.67 -1.26
C LEU A 291 5.76 5.66 -2.76
N SER A 292 7.01 5.92 -3.14
CA SER A 292 7.44 5.85 -4.53
C SER A 292 8.15 4.54 -4.83
N LEU A 293 7.98 4.06 -6.05
CA LEU A 293 8.55 2.81 -6.53
C LEU A 293 10.07 2.91 -6.67
N LEU A 294 10.75 1.81 -6.32
CA LEU A 294 12.11 1.56 -6.77
C LEU A 294 12.08 0.75 -8.07
N ALA A 295 13.09 0.93 -8.90
CA ALA A 295 13.23 0.22 -10.16
C ALA A 295 14.66 -0.33 -10.31
N VAL A 296 14.83 -1.28 -11.22
CA VAL A 296 16.14 -1.74 -11.69
C VAL A 296 16.38 -1.09 -13.05
N ASP A 297 17.45 -0.31 -13.17
CA ASP A 297 17.84 0.30 -14.44
C ASP A 297 18.60 -0.68 -15.34
N ALA A 298 18.93 -0.24 -16.57
CA ALA A 298 19.65 -1.04 -17.56
C ALA A 298 21.04 -1.54 -17.08
N ASP A 299 21.66 -0.88 -16.10
CA ASP A 299 22.94 -1.29 -15.48
C ASP A 299 22.73 -2.18 -14.24
N LEU A 300 21.50 -2.64 -14.05
CA LEU A 300 21.03 -3.41 -12.92
C LEU A 300 21.24 -2.68 -11.58
N ALA A 301 21.28 -1.35 -11.60
CA ALA A 301 21.31 -0.53 -10.40
C ALA A 301 19.89 -0.25 -9.91
N ILE A 302 19.72 -0.19 -8.59
CA ILE A 302 18.45 0.21 -8.00
C ILE A 302 18.36 1.74 -8.05
N VAL A 303 17.28 2.23 -8.68
CA VAL A 303 16.99 3.66 -8.80
C VAL A 303 15.64 3.98 -8.15
N ALA A 304 15.57 5.11 -7.46
CA ALA A 304 14.32 5.60 -6.91
C ALA A 304 13.59 6.44 -7.96
N THR A 305 12.30 6.16 -8.18
CA THR A 305 11.48 6.89 -9.14
C THR A 305 10.61 7.93 -8.44
N SER A 306 10.07 8.88 -9.19
CA SER A 306 9.01 9.80 -8.73
C SER A 306 7.65 9.11 -8.63
N VAL A 307 7.47 7.98 -9.33
CA VAL A 307 6.20 7.26 -9.46
C VAL A 307 5.70 6.80 -8.10
N VAL A 308 4.66 7.46 -7.62
CA VAL A 308 3.96 7.09 -6.39
C VAL A 308 3.07 5.90 -6.68
N ASP A 309 3.27 4.80 -5.95
CA ASP A 309 2.31 3.72 -5.93
C ASP A 309 1.29 3.97 -4.83
N GLU A 310 1.73 4.34 -3.63
CA GLU A 310 0.86 4.49 -2.45
C GLU A 310 0.80 5.91 -1.94
N VAL A 311 -0.41 6.35 -1.58
CA VAL A 311 -0.57 7.47 -0.65
C VAL A 311 -1.43 7.04 0.52
N ARG A 312 -0.97 7.35 1.73
CA ARG A 312 -1.76 7.23 2.95
C ARG A 312 -1.93 8.60 3.56
N VAL A 313 -3.16 9.02 3.79
CA VAL A 313 -3.48 10.25 4.51
C VAL A 313 -4.14 9.87 5.82
N ARG A 314 -3.75 10.57 6.88
CA ARG A 314 -4.35 10.46 8.19
C ARG A 314 -4.70 11.85 8.69
N ARG A 315 -5.84 12.01 9.34
CA ARG A 315 -6.23 13.26 9.99
C ARG A 315 -6.63 12.98 11.43
N ILE A 316 -6.14 13.78 12.37
CA ILE A 316 -6.60 13.74 13.76
C ILE A 316 -7.96 14.44 13.82
N THR A 317 -9.02 13.70 14.11
CA THR A 317 -10.42 14.17 14.01
C THR A 317 -11.17 14.23 15.33
N GLY A 318 -10.68 13.64 16.43
CA GLY A 318 -11.38 13.71 17.71
C GLY A 318 -10.67 13.03 18.87
N GLU A 319 -11.42 12.84 19.97
CA GLU A 319 -10.92 12.18 21.18
C GLU A 319 -10.51 10.73 20.92
N ARG A 320 -9.41 10.30 21.55
CA ARG A 320 -8.89 8.93 21.45
C ARG A 320 -9.65 7.95 22.35
N THR A 321 -10.96 7.88 22.19
CA THR A 321 -11.85 6.99 22.96
C THR A 321 -12.37 5.84 22.10
N LEU A 322 -12.34 4.61 22.62
CA LEU A 322 -12.85 3.42 21.89
C LEU A 322 -14.36 3.36 22.00
N ARG A 323 -15.03 3.13 20.87
CA ARG A 323 -16.49 2.94 20.82
C ARG A 323 -16.85 1.92 19.74
N ALA A 324 -18.02 1.29 19.87
CA ALA A 324 -18.49 0.28 18.91
C ALA A 324 -18.70 0.84 17.49
N ASP A 325 -19.00 2.14 17.37
CA ASP A 325 -19.08 2.90 16.11
C ASP A 325 -17.73 3.49 15.67
N ASN A 326 -16.69 3.36 16.51
CA ASN A 326 -15.35 3.90 16.37
C ASN A 326 -14.29 2.78 16.44
N GLY A 327 -14.27 1.92 15.42
CA GLY A 327 -13.42 0.73 15.34
C GLY A 327 -11.91 0.95 15.34
N SER A 328 -11.11 -0.12 15.36
CA SER A 328 -9.66 -0.08 15.63
C SER A 328 -8.81 0.78 14.71
N SER A 329 -9.28 1.11 13.51
CA SER A 329 -8.58 2.01 12.60
C SER A 329 -8.74 3.49 12.97
N ARG A 330 -9.58 3.83 13.96
CA ARG A 330 -10.10 5.19 14.16
C ARG A 330 -9.74 5.81 15.51
N ASP A 331 -8.47 5.74 15.90
CA ASP A 331 -7.90 6.28 17.14
C ASP A 331 -7.96 7.83 17.25
N GLY A 332 -9.17 8.41 17.27
CA GLY A 332 -9.36 9.85 17.07
C GLY A 332 -8.82 10.31 15.71
N MET A 333 -8.73 9.39 14.74
CA MET A 333 -8.10 9.61 13.45
C MET A 333 -8.92 9.03 12.30
N SER A 334 -9.01 9.77 11.20
CA SER A 334 -9.52 9.29 9.92
C SER A 334 -8.37 8.91 8.99
N HIS A 335 -8.55 7.86 8.20
CA HIS A 335 -7.51 7.25 7.37
C HIS A 335 -8.01 7.05 5.94
N TRP A 336 -7.22 7.50 4.98
CA TRP A 336 -7.46 7.31 3.56
C TRP A 336 -6.24 6.69 2.92
N VAL A 337 -6.44 5.61 2.17
CA VAL A 337 -5.36 4.89 1.48
C VAL A 337 -5.69 4.84 -0.01
N TYR A 338 -4.70 5.18 -0.82
CA TYR A 338 -4.79 5.23 -2.27
C TYR A 338 -3.73 4.32 -2.86
N PHE A 339 -4.16 3.45 -3.77
CA PHE A 339 -3.28 2.61 -4.54
C PHE A 339 -3.36 2.95 -6.01
N ARG A 340 -2.22 3.25 -6.63
CA ARG A 340 -2.08 3.23 -8.09
C ARG A 340 -2.57 1.89 -8.65
N SER A 341 -3.56 1.96 -9.52
CA SER A 341 -4.14 0.85 -10.26
C SER A 341 -3.26 0.54 -11.47
N ARG A 342 -2.86 -0.73 -11.63
CA ARG A 342 -2.10 -1.16 -12.81
C ARG A 342 -2.94 -1.00 -14.07
N ARG A 343 -4.19 -1.48 -14.01
CA ARG A 343 -5.14 -1.41 -15.12
C ARG A 343 -5.36 0.03 -15.59
N ALA A 344 -5.61 0.95 -14.67
CA ALA A 344 -5.84 2.36 -15.02
C ALA A 344 -4.54 3.08 -15.42
N SER A 345 -3.37 2.63 -14.97
CA SER A 345 -2.08 3.22 -15.39
C SER A 345 -1.69 2.87 -16.84
N ARG A 346 -2.38 1.93 -17.48
CA ARG A 346 -2.17 1.58 -18.90
C ARG A 346 -2.76 2.64 -19.82
N ASP A 347 -3.90 3.22 -19.42
CA ASP A 347 -4.68 4.11 -20.25
C ASP A 347 -4.32 5.55 -19.85
N ALA A 348 -3.57 6.26 -20.69
CA ALA A 348 -3.03 7.59 -20.36
C ALA A 348 -4.09 8.65 -20.03
N ASP A 349 -5.32 8.45 -20.52
CA ASP A 349 -6.48 9.33 -20.29
C ASP A 349 -7.45 8.76 -19.23
N ALA A 350 -7.11 7.64 -18.58
CA ALA A 350 -8.02 7.06 -17.60
C ALA A 350 -8.15 7.95 -16.38
N ALA A 351 -9.37 8.43 -16.16
CA ALA A 351 -9.82 8.76 -14.82
C ALA A 351 -9.60 7.52 -13.92
N HIS A 352 -9.13 7.74 -12.69
CA HIS A 352 -8.95 6.70 -11.66
C HIS A 352 -7.65 5.87 -11.79
N ALA A 353 -6.54 6.51 -12.16
CA ALA A 353 -5.18 6.01 -11.98
C ALA A 353 -4.93 5.54 -10.54
N PHE A 354 -5.63 6.13 -9.55
CA PHE A 354 -5.63 5.67 -8.17
C PHE A 354 -6.99 5.13 -7.74
N ARG A 355 -6.94 4.01 -7.01
CA ARG A 355 -8.08 3.42 -6.31
C ARG A 355 -8.04 3.84 -4.84
N PHE A 356 -9.13 4.45 -4.38
CA PHE A 356 -9.38 4.61 -2.95
C PHE A 356 -9.69 3.24 -2.32
N VAL A 357 -9.06 2.96 -1.19
CA VAL A 357 -9.33 1.78 -0.36
C VAL A 357 -10.19 2.25 0.80
N PRO A 358 -11.50 1.92 0.83
CA PRO A 358 -12.37 2.31 1.93
C PRO A 358 -11.87 1.76 3.25
N ASP A 359 -12.04 2.50 4.34
CA ASP A 359 -11.60 2.08 5.66
C ASP A 359 -12.23 0.75 6.11
N THR A 360 -13.43 0.43 5.61
CA THR A 360 -14.13 -0.86 5.77
C THR A 360 -13.31 -2.04 5.25
N THR A 361 -12.48 -1.84 4.21
CA THR A 361 -11.62 -2.84 3.57
C THR A 361 -10.17 -2.82 4.05
N GLN A 362 -9.71 -1.71 4.62
CA GLN A 362 -8.35 -1.53 5.16
C GLN A 362 -8.05 -2.38 6.41
N ALA A 363 -9.06 -3.03 6.98
CA ALA A 363 -8.94 -3.78 8.23
C ALA A 363 -8.38 -5.20 8.09
N MET A 364 -8.26 -5.66 6.84
CA MET A 364 -7.23 -6.63 6.52
C MET A 364 -5.94 -5.85 6.52
N PHE A 365 -5.02 -6.14 7.42
CA PHE A 365 -3.71 -5.49 7.45
C PHE A 365 -2.95 -5.75 6.14
N LEU A 366 -3.25 -4.99 5.08
CA LEU A 366 -2.71 -5.16 3.73
C LEU A 366 -1.17 -5.07 3.72
N GLU A 367 -0.60 -4.49 4.78
CA GLU A 367 0.82 -4.32 5.05
C GLU A 367 1.51 -5.54 5.68
N TYR A 368 0.76 -6.44 6.34
CA TYR A 368 1.29 -7.59 7.08
C TYR A 368 1.12 -8.92 6.33
N GLY A 369 0.46 -8.90 5.18
CA GLY A 369 0.18 -10.13 4.44
C GLY A 369 -0.82 -11.04 5.15
N THR A 370 -1.16 -12.09 4.42
CA THR A 370 -2.21 -13.08 4.66
C THR A 370 -2.05 -13.96 5.90
N LEU A 371 -1.13 -13.60 6.81
CA LEU A 371 -0.89 -14.34 8.05
C LEU A 371 -2.02 -14.17 9.05
N LYS A 372 -2.84 -13.13 8.83
CA LYS A 372 -3.96 -12.81 9.68
C LYS A 372 -5.22 -12.57 8.86
N HIS A 373 -6.30 -13.23 9.21
CA HIS A 373 -7.64 -12.85 8.77
C HIS A 373 -8.28 -12.07 9.90
N THR A 374 -8.24 -10.75 9.79
CA THR A 374 -8.86 -9.82 10.74
C THR A 374 -9.84 -8.94 9.99
N VAL A 375 -11.01 -8.73 10.55
CA VAL A 375 -11.97 -7.75 10.04
C VAL A 375 -12.03 -6.53 10.93
N TYR A 376 -12.49 -5.42 10.34
CA TYR A 376 -12.85 -4.06 10.79
C TYR A 376 -12.33 -3.51 12.15
N PHE A 377 -12.18 -4.32 13.19
CA PHE A 377 -12.26 -3.88 14.57
C PHE A 377 -11.06 -4.17 15.50
N ALA A 378 -10.02 -4.95 15.17
CA ALA A 378 -8.83 -4.99 16.05
C ALA A 378 -7.52 -5.54 15.46
N GLN A 379 -6.39 -4.88 15.79
CA GLN A 379 -5.39 -5.45 16.73
C GLN A 379 -4.20 -4.50 16.99
N CYS A 380 -3.51 -3.98 15.96
CA CYS A 380 -2.24 -3.28 16.21
C CYS A 380 -2.42 -1.90 16.87
N ALA A 381 -3.31 -1.04 16.35
CA ALA A 381 -3.55 0.28 16.95
C ALA A 381 -4.08 0.18 18.39
N LEU A 382 -4.90 -0.84 18.68
CA LEU A 382 -5.47 -1.11 20.01
C LEU A 382 -4.44 -1.58 21.04
N CYS A 383 -3.57 -2.53 20.67
CA CYS A 383 -2.50 -3.02 21.53
C CYS A 383 -1.43 -1.95 21.80
N HIS A 384 -1.12 -1.09 20.82
CA HIS A 384 -0.20 0.04 21.03
C HIS A 384 -0.84 1.22 21.79
N ARG A 385 -2.17 1.25 21.90
CA ARG A 385 -2.97 2.34 22.50
C ARG A 385 -3.15 2.26 24.02
N LEU A 386 -3.33 1.07 24.60
CA LEU A 386 -3.69 0.93 26.02
C LEU A 386 -2.49 0.76 26.96
N VAL A 387 -1.37 0.22 26.48
CA VAL A 387 -0.17 -0.03 27.30
C VAL A 387 0.97 0.96 27.04
N GLY A 388 0.76 1.95 26.16
CA GLY A 388 1.85 2.78 25.64
C GLY A 388 2.93 1.98 24.90
N GLY A 389 2.66 0.70 24.62
CA GLY A 389 3.59 -0.20 23.96
C GLY A 389 3.89 0.31 22.56
N GLY A 390 5.17 0.37 22.21
CA GLY A 390 5.62 0.79 20.88
C GLY A 390 5.84 2.30 20.68
N ASN A 391 5.77 3.12 21.74
CA ASN A 391 6.15 4.54 21.72
C ASN A 391 5.44 5.35 20.61
N GLN A 392 4.13 5.14 20.43
CA GLN A 392 3.32 5.80 19.39
C GLN A 392 2.89 7.23 19.74
N THR A 393 3.54 7.85 20.71
CA THR A 393 3.46 9.30 20.93
C THR A 393 4.37 10.03 19.93
N PRO A 394 4.02 11.26 19.50
CA PRO A 394 2.75 11.92 19.76
C PRO A 394 1.68 11.50 18.75
N ALA A 395 0.46 11.30 19.23
CA ALA A 395 -0.73 11.15 18.40
C ALA A 395 -0.77 10.03 17.35
N GLY A 396 -0.08 8.90 17.59
CA GLY A 396 -0.01 7.82 16.61
C GLY A 396 0.89 8.16 15.41
N ILE A 397 1.55 9.32 15.42
CA ILE A 397 2.43 9.79 14.35
C ILE A 397 3.83 9.26 14.63
N THR A 398 4.09 8.02 14.22
CA THR A 398 5.36 7.34 14.48
C THR A 398 6.58 8.07 13.90
N SER A 399 6.39 8.94 12.89
CA SER A 399 7.45 9.79 12.33
C SER A 399 7.87 10.94 13.25
N LEU A 400 7.06 11.30 14.23
CA LEU A 400 7.38 12.26 15.29
C LEU A 400 7.76 11.56 16.60
N GLY A 401 7.82 10.23 16.59
CA GLY A 401 8.09 9.44 17.79
C GLY A 401 9.54 9.49 18.24
N ARG A 402 9.75 9.10 19.49
CA ARG A 402 11.03 9.11 20.22
C ARG A 402 12.22 8.49 19.47
N PHE A 403 11.98 7.45 18.68
CA PHE A 403 13.03 6.74 17.92
C PHE A 403 13.10 7.15 16.45
N ALA A 404 12.18 8.00 15.99
CA ALA A 404 12.16 8.48 14.62
C ALA A 404 13.26 9.50 14.35
N ASN A 405 13.73 10.26 15.36
CA ASN A 405 14.74 11.30 15.17
C ASN A 405 14.31 12.28 14.06
N ALA A 406 13.09 12.80 14.20
CA ALA A 406 12.41 13.62 13.21
C ALA A 406 13.20 14.90 12.91
N ARG A 407 13.22 15.32 11.65
CA ARG A 407 13.85 16.57 11.19
C ARG A 407 13.02 17.14 10.05
N VAL A 408 13.05 18.46 9.89
CA VAL A 408 12.51 19.08 8.67
C VAL A 408 13.37 18.64 7.50
N CYS A 409 12.74 18.12 6.45
CA CYS A 409 13.41 17.78 5.21
C CYS A 409 13.37 18.99 4.27
N ASP A 410 14.52 19.60 4.04
CA ASP A 410 14.64 20.79 3.19
C ASP A 410 14.85 20.44 1.70
N ASP A 411 15.32 19.21 1.41
CA ASP A 411 15.51 18.71 0.05
C ASP A 411 14.64 17.45 -0.20
N PRO A 412 13.60 17.53 -1.05
CA PRO A 412 12.69 16.41 -1.32
C PRO A 412 13.39 15.20 -1.98
N GLN A 413 14.60 15.38 -2.53
CA GLN A 413 15.40 14.31 -3.11
C GLN A 413 16.18 13.50 -2.07
N THR A 414 16.29 13.99 -0.83
CA THR A 414 17.04 13.32 0.26
C THR A 414 16.58 11.88 0.45
N ARG A 415 15.26 11.67 0.46
CA ARG A 415 14.67 10.35 0.70
C ARG A 415 14.87 9.40 -0.49
N LEU A 416 14.78 9.90 -1.71
CA LEU A 416 14.98 9.13 -2.94
C LEU A 416 16.44 8.63 -3.02
N ARG A 417 17.42 9.53 -2.85
CA ARG A 417 18.84 9.16 -2.84
C ARG A 417 19.18 8.16 -1.74
N ARG A 418 18.60 8.33 -0.54
CA ARG A 418 18.82 7.39 0.58
C ARG A 418 18.25 6.00 0.28
N ALA A 419 17.08 5.94 -0.37
CA ALA A 419 16.47 4.67 -0.76
C ALA A 419 17.34 3.89 -1.76
N GLU A 420 17.95 4.57 -2.75
CA GLU A 420 18.92 3.95 -3.68
C GLU A 420 20.11 3.34 -2.94
N VAL A 421 20.68 4.07 -1.97
CA VAL A 421 21.81 3.57 -1.16
C VAL A 421 21.40 2.33 -0.34
N GLN A 422 20.26 2.39 0.34
CA GLN A 422 19.76 1.28 1.16
C GLN A 422 19.47 0.03 0.34
N ALA A 423 18.92 0.18 -0.87
CA ALA A 423 18.54 -0.93 -1.72
C ALA A 423 19.70 -1.45 -2.59
N ARG A 424 20.92 -0.90 -2.48
CA ARG A 424 22.07 -1.30 -3.31
C ARG A 424 22.33 -2.80 -3.31
N THR A 425 22.24 -3.44 -2.15
CA THR A 425 22.45 -4.88 -1.98
C THR A 425 21.48 -5.73 -2.82
N ILE A 426 20.27 -5.22 -3.09
CA ILE A 426 19.29 -5.90 -3.96
C ILE A 426 19.84 -6.00 -5.39
N GLY A 427 20.36 -4.89 -5.93
CA GLY A 427 20.99 -4.87 -7.26
C GLY A 427 22.26 -5.72 -7.32
N GLU A 428 23.08 -5.72 -6.27
CA GLU A 428 24.27 -6.59 -6.18
C GLU A 428 23.90 -8.07 -6.22
N ARG A 429 22.88 -8.48 -5.46
CA ARG A 429 22.35 -9.85 -5.45
C ARG A 429 21.75 -10.25 -6.78
N LEU A 430 21.00 -9.36 -7.42
CA LEU A 430 20.41 -9.59 -8.74
C LEU A 430 21.51 -9.85 -9.78
N ARG A 431 22.55 -9.01 -9.82
CA ARG A 431 23.71 -9.20 -10.70
C ARG A 431 24.44 -10.50 -10.42
N ALA A 432 24.64 -10.86 -9.15
CA ALA A 432 25.30 -12.11 -8.78
C ALA A 432 24.54 -13.33 -9.32
N ARG A 433 23.21 -13.35 -9.18
CA ARG A 433 22.37 -14.44 -9.68
C ARG A 433 22.32 -14.53 -11.20
N LEU A 434 22.32 -13.39 -11.89
CA LEU A 434 22.37 -13.37 -13.36
C LEU A 434 23.73 -13.87 -13.89
N LYS A 435 24.83 -13.61 -13.17
CA LYS A 435 26.17 -14.09 -13.53
C LYS A 435 26.32 -15.60 -13.40
N THR A 436 25.69 -16.26 -12.44
CA THR A 436 25.79 -17.72 -12.30
C THR A 436 25.18 -18.50 -13.48
N ALA A 437 24.42 -17.82 -14.35
CA ALA A 437 23.73 -18.41 -15.48
C ALA A 437 24.35 -18.04 -16.85
N ARG A 438 25.42 -17.23 -16.87
CA ARG A 438 26.21 -16.88 -18.05
C ARG A 438 27.54 -17.60 -17.97
#